data_AF-A0A8S1HMW1-F1
#
_entry.id   AF-A0A8S1HMW1-F1
#
_cell.length_a   1.000
_cell.length_b   1.000
_cell.length_c   1.000
_cell.angle_alpha   90.00
_cell.angle_beta   90.00
_cell.angle_gamma   90.00
#
_symmetry.space_group_name_H-M   'P 1'
#
loop_
_entity.id
_entity.type
_entity.pdbx_description
1 polymer ?
#
loop_
_entity_poly.entity_id
_entity_poly.type
_entity_poly.pdbx_seq_one_letter_code
_entity_poly.pdbx_strand_id
1 'polypeptide(L)'
;MAICTKDYHGIWAATPTIASEIPLDYVKSRVKIVKDDLLAEEEAFVAISKAAETFLRNLARESSNLAGNEPISYDDIANVVHKLPFHELREFLPQRMTYEAVQRRLQALQENRDENDEDDDD
;
A
#
# COMPACT_ATOMS: atom_id res chain seq x y z
N MET A 1 -53.76 35.84 6.77
CA MET A 1 -52.83 36.85 6.22
C MET A 1 -51.62 36.90 7.15
N ALA A 2 -50.43 36.69 6.58
CA ALA A 2 -49.08 36.77 7.17
C ALA A 2 -48.75 35.94 8.44
N ILE A 3 -47.93 34.91 8.26
CA ILE A 3 -47.01 34.41 9.30
C ILE A 3 -45.59 34.59 8.73
N CYS A 4 -44.77 35.36 9.45
CA CYS A 4 -43.36 35.67 9.19
C CYS A 4 -42.50 34.64 9.95
N THR A 5 -41.73 33.82 9.24
CA THR A 5 -40.25 33.78 9.14
C THR A 5 -39.56 32.70 9.97
N LYS A 6 -38.79 31.85 9.28
CA LYS A 6 -37.35 31.63 9.53
C LYS A 6 -36.76 30.65 8.50
N ASP A 7 -35.96 31.25 7.62
CA ASP A 7 -34.77 30.76 6.92
C ASP A 7 -34.42 29.27 7.08
N TYR A 8 -34.63 28.51 6.01
CA TYR A 8 -33.82 27.34 5.69
C TYR A 8 -33.16 27.59 4.34
N HIS A 9 -31.98 28.23 4.37
CA HIS A 9 -31.05 28.13 3.27
C HIS A 9 -30.60 26.68 3.16
N GLY A 10 -31.05 26.05 2.09
CA GLY A 10 -30.64 24.70 1.72
C GLY A 10 -29.20 24.65 1.23
N ILE A 11 -28.61 23.46 1.45
CA ILE A 11 -27.47 22.88 0.71
C ILE A 11 -26.19 23.70 0.93
N TRP A 12 -25.19 23.23 1.67
CA TRP A 12 -24.42 22.01 1.38
C TRP A 12 -24.14 21.24 2.66
N ALA A 13 -24.52 19.96 2.69
CA ALA A 13 -23.84 19.02 3.56
C ALA A 13 -22.38 19.00 3.09
N ALA A 14 -21.49 19.66 3.83
CA ALA A 14 -20.08 19.35 3.74
C ALA A 14 -19.97 17.87 4.11
N THR A 15 -19.86 17.00 3.11
CA THR A 15 -19.26 15.69 3.33
C THR A 15 -17.99 15.96 4.11
N PRO A 16 -17.73 15.31 5.26
CA PRO A 16 -16.43 15.43 5.88
C PRO A 16 -15.45 14.88 4.85
N THR A 17 -14.83 15.78 4.09
CA THR A 17 -13.61 15.49 3.38
C THR A 17 -12.68 15.10 4.51
N ILE A 18 -12.48 13.80 4.73
CA ILE A 18 -11.39 13.31 5.54
C ILE A 18 -10.18 13.80 4.77
N ALA A 19 -9.72 15.01 5.07
CA ALA A 19 -8.48 15.57 4.58
C ALA A 19 -7.39 14.71 5.23
N SER A 20 -7.18 13.53 4.67
CA SER A 20 -6.02 12.68 4.86
C SER A 20 -4.85 13.36 4.13
N GLU A 21 -4.62 14.63 4.43
CA GLU A 21 -3.47 15.35 3.92
C GLU A 21 -2.31 14.99 4.83
N ILE A 22 -1.34 14.27 4.27
CA ILE A 22 -0.10 14.01 4.97
C ILE A 22 0.53 15.39 5.24
N PRO A 23 0.76 15.77 6.52
CA PRO A 23 1.24 17.11 6.84
C PRO A 23 2.53 17.44 6.11
N LEU A 24 2.62 18.63 5.50
CA LEU A 24 3.81 19.02 4.75
C LEU A 24 5.07 19.03 5.60
N ASP A 25 4.97 19.42 6.87
CA ASP A 25 6.09 19.38 7.81
C ASP A 25 6.59 17.96 8.06
N TYR A 26 5.68 16.99 8.07
CA TYR A 26 6.03 15.57 8.14
C TYR A 26 6.77 15.12 6.88
N VAL A 27 6.28 15.51 5.70
CA VAL A 27 6.96 15.18 4.43
C VAL A 27 8.35 15.84 4.35
N LYS A 28 8.45 17.13 4.68
CA LYS A 28 9.72 17.89 4.70
C LYS A 28 10.73 17.23 5.65
N SER A 29 10.31 16.82 6.85
CA SER A 29 11.21 16.15 7.79
C SER A 29 11.67 14.77 7.29
N ARG A 30 10.77 13.96 6.73
CA ARG A 30 11.12 12.63 6.20
C ARG A 30 12.02 12.68 4.97
N VAL A 31 11.78 13.62 4.07
CA VAL A 31 12.61 13.79 2.86
C VAL A 31 14.01 14.29 3.23
N LYS A 32 14.11 15.24 4.17
CA LYS A 32 15.42 15.73 4.65
C LYS A 32 16.23 14.65 5.36
N ILE A 33 15.60 13.77 6.15
CA ILE A 33 16.28 12.62 6.78
C ILE A 33 16.95 11.70 5.74
N VAL A 34 16.34 11.56 4.56
CA VAL A 34 16.87 10.70 3.48
C VAL A 34 17.91 11.44 2.64
N LYS A 35 17.82 12.77 2.54
CA LYS A 35 18.75 13.59 1.77
C LYS A 35 18.86 14.99 2.40
N ASP A 36 19.86 15.14 3.28
CA ASP A 36 20.07 16.36 4.08
C ASP A 36 20.22 17.63 3.22
N ASP A 37 20.77 17.50 2.01
CA ASP A 37 21.01 18.61 1.08
C ASP A 37 19.90 18.83 0.03
N LEU A 38 18.72 18.22 0.19
CA LEU A 38 17.64 18.42 -0.78
C LEU A 38 17.03 19.83 -0.63
N LEU A 39 17.56 20.77 -1.42
CA LEU A 39 16.92 22.04 -1.70
C LEU A 39 15.81 21.82 -2.73
N ALA A 40 14.59 21.59 -2.26
CA ALA A 40 13.40 21.49 -3.09
C ALA A 40 12.47 22.68 -2.82
N GLU A 41 11.79 23.14 -3.87
CA GLU A 41 10.75 24.16 -3.77
C GLU A 41 9.55 23.63 -2.96
N GLU A 42 8.76 24.53 -2.37
CA GLU A 42 7.62 24.14 -1.54
C GLU A 42 6.59 23.31 -2.32
N GLU A 43 6.38 23.66 -3.58
CA GLU A 43 5.53 22.98 -4.56
C GLU A 43 5.96 21.51 -4.75
N ALA A 44 7.26 21.22 -4.68
CA ALA A 44 7.76 19.86 -4.79
C ALA A 44 7.38 19.02 -3.56
N PHE A 45 7.41 19.61 -2.35
CA PHE A 45 6.95 18.91 -1.14
C PHE A 45 5.44 18.67 -1.16
N VAL A 46 4.66 19.58 -1.73
CA VAL A 46 3.22 19.39 -1.96
C VAL A 46 2.99 18.23 -2.93
N ALA A 47 3.72 18.17 -4.04
CA ALA A 47 3.63 17.07 -5.00
C ALA A 47 3.98 15.71 -4.36
N ILE A 48 5.05 15.66 -3.56
CA ILE A 48 5.46 14.46 -2.81
C ILE A 48 4.37 14.03 -1.82
N SER A 49 3.80 14.98 -1.07
CA SER A 49 2.70 14.68 -0.15
C SER A 49 1.52 14.05 -0.88
N LYS A 50 1.13 14.63 -2.02
CA LYS A 50 -0.01 14.12 -2.80
C LYS A 50 0.29 12.76 -3.44
N ALA A 51 1.52 12.54 -3.88
CA ALA A 51 1.97 11.25 -4.40
C ALA A 51 1.91 10.17 -3.31
N ALA A 52 2.39 10.48 -2.09
CA ALA A 52 2.34 9.57 -0.95
C ALA A 52 0.91 9.23 -0.53
N GLU A 53 0.01 10.23 -0.49
CA GLU A 53 -1.41 9.99 -0.23
C GLU A 53 -2.04 9.07 -1.28
N THR A 54 -1.78 9.35 -2.56
CA THR A 54 -2.30 8.55 -3.69
C THR A 54 -1.78 7.12 -3.64
N PHE A 55 -0.49 6.96 -3.31
CA PHE A 55 0.14 5.66 -3.12
C PHE A 55 -0.54 4.86 -2.00
N LEU A 56 -0.71 5.46 -0.81
CA LEU A 56 -1.36 4.80 0.32
C LEU A 56 -2.82 4.43 0.01
N ARG A 57 -3.55 5.31 -0.68
CA ARG A 57 -4.93 5.04 -1.09
C ARG A 57 -5.02 3.86 -2.05
N ASN A 58 -4.14 3.81 -3.04
CA ASN A 58 -4.10 2.69 -3.99
C ASN A 58 -3.67 1.40 -3.30
N LEU A 59 -2.66 1.45 -2.43
CA LEU A 59 -2.20 0.31 -1.66
C LEU A 59 -3.33 -0.25 -0.77
N ALA A 60 -4.04 0.62 -0.05
CA ALA A 60 -5.17 0.23 0.79
C ALA A 60 -6.31 -0.36 -0.05
N ARG A 61 -6.63 0.22 -1.20
CA ARG A 61 -7.66 -0.30 -2.10
C ARG A 61 -7.34 -1.69 -2.62
N GLU A 62 -6.13 -1.88 -3.17
CA GLU A 62 -5.71 -3.18 -3.69
C GLU A 62 -5.61 -4.24 -2.57
N SER A 63 -5.16 -3.84 -1.38
CA SER A 63 -5.12 -4.75 -0.21
C SER A 63 -6.52 -5.12 0.26
N SER A 64 -7.46 -4.17 0.25
CA SER A 64 -8.87 -4.43 0.54
C SER A 64 -9.51 -5.36 -0.49
N ASN A 65 -9.13 -5.26 -1.77
CA ASN A 65 -9.62 -6.18 -2.80
C ASN A 65 -9.16 -7.62 -2.56
N LEU A 66 -7.95 -7.81 -1.99
CA LEU A 66 -7.45 -9.14 -1.61
C LEU A 66 -8.14 -9.67 -0.34
N ALA A 67 -8.33 -8.82 0.66
CA ALA A 67 -9.01 -9.18 1.92
C ALA A 67 -10.51 -9.46 1.72
N GLY A 68 -11.12 -8.92 0.67
CA GLY A 68 -12.54 -9.08 0.36
C GLY A 68 -13.42 -8.39 1.42
N ASN A 69 -14.18 -9.18 2.18
CA ASN A 69 -15.05 -8.68 3.26
C ASN A 69 -14.38 -8.71 4.64
N GLU A 70 -13.15 -9.21 4.72
CA GLU A 70 -12.40 -9.27 5.98
C GLU A 70 -11.55 -8.01 6.19
N PRO A 71 -11.15 -7.70 7.44
CA PRO A 71 -10.19 -6.65 7.71
C PRO A 71 -8.87 -6.91 6.98
N ILE A 72 -8.25 -5.85 6.42
CA ILE A 72 -6.96 -5.94 5.74
C ILE A 72 -5.91 -6.54 6.68
N SER A 73 -5.33 -7.66 6.28
CA SER A 73 -4.25 -8.33 7.00
C SER A 73 -2.88 -7.86 6.53
N TYR A 74 -1.83 -8.23 7.28
CA TYR A 74 -0.45 -7.99 6.87
C TYR A 74 -0.13 -8.69 5.54
N ASP A 75 -0.62 -9.92 5.36
CA ASP A 75 -0.30 -10.73 4.18
C ASP A 75 -0.94 -10.13 2.93
N ASP A 76 -2.12 -9.50 3.04
CA ASP A 76 -2.75 -8.76 1.95
C ASP A 76 -1.86 -7.62 1.47
N ILE A 77 -1.34 -6.82 2.41
CA ILE A 77 -0.45 -5.69 2.11
C ILE A 77 0.86 -6.19 1.49
N ALA A 78 1.48 -7.22 2.11
CA ALA A 78 2.72 -7.81 1.60
C ALA A 78 2.53 -8.36 0.17
N ASN A 79 1.40 -9.02 -0.08
CA ASN A 79 1.07 -9.55 -1.41
C ASN A 79 0.88 -8.46 -2.46
N VAL A 80 0.30 -7.31 -2.11
CA VAL A 80 0.23 -6.17 -3.04
C VAL A 80 1.62 -5.59 -3.28
N VAL A 81 2.42 -5.37 -2.24
CA VAL A 81 3.76 -4.77 -2.34
C VAL A 81 4.69 -5.60 -3.22
N HIS A 82 4.64 -6.93 -3.12
CA HIS A 82 5.47 -7.81 -3.95
C HIS A 82 5.08 -7.81 -5.44
N LYS A 83 3.89 -7.33 -5.80
CA LYS A 83 3.47 -7.11 -7.20
C LYS A 83 3.93 -5.76 -7.75
N LEU A 84 4.30 -4.81 -6.89
CA LEU A 84 4.75 -3.47 -7.30
C LEU A 84 6.23 -3.49 -7.72
N PRO A 85 6.68 -2.53 -8.56
CA PRO A 85 8.06 -2.46 -9.03
C PRO A 85 9.07 -1.94 -7.98
N PHE A 86 8.65 -1.73 -6.73
CA PHE A 86 9.48 -1.17 -5.66
C PHE A 86 10.17 -2.28 -4.87
N HIS A 87 11.42 -2.58 -5.20
CA HIS A 87 12.17 -3.68 -4.56
C HIS A 87 12.45 -3.43 -3.08
N GLU A 88 12.76 -2.18 -2.72
CA GLU A 88 13.08 -1.75 -1.37
C GLU A 88 11.90 -1.98 -0.42
N LEU A 89 10.67 -1.83 -0.92
CA LEU A 89 9.46 -2.09 -0.12
C LEU A 89 9.28 -3.58 0.18
N ARG A 90 9.81 -4.47 -0.67
CA ARG A 90 9.71 -5.93 -0.46
C ARG A 90 10.62 -6.40 0.66
N GLU A 91 11.77 -5.74 0.84
CA GLU A 91 12.67 -6.00 1.98
C GLU A 91 12.03 -5.57 3.30
N PHE A 92 11.29 -4.46 3.29
CA PHE A 92 10.58 -3.96 4.46
C PHE A 92 9.31 -4.77 4.78
N LEU A 93 8.62 -5.27 3.75
CA LEU A 93 7.39 -6.06 3.86
C LEU A 93 7.57 -7.43 3.20
N PRO A 94 8.33 -8.35 3.81
CA PRO A 94 8.52 -9.69 3.26
C PRO A 94 7.23 -10.49 3.27
N GLN A 95 6.96 -11.23 2.19
CA GLN A 95 5.89 -12.22 2.17
C GLN A 95 6.18 -13.33 3.19
N ARG A 96 5.22 -13.59 4.07
CA ARG A 96 5.30 -14.71 5.00
C ARG A 96 4.84 -15.96 4.27
N MET A 97 5.65 -17.02 4.33
CA MET A 97 5.20 -18.34 3.91
C MET A 97 4.71 -19.11 5.14
N THR A 98 3.58 -19.80 4.99
CA THR A 98 3.15 -20.76 6.00
C THR A 98 4.05 -21.98 5.98
N TYR A 99 4.18 -22.66 7.12
CA TYR A 99 4.98 -23.88 7.23
C TYR A 99 4.58 -24.95 6.20
N GLU A 100 3.27 -25.10 5.96
CA GLU A 100 2.74 -26.02 4.94
C GLU A 100 3.15 -25.63 3.52
N ALA A 101 3.22 -24.33 3.20
CA ALA A 101 3.70 -23.86 1.90
C ALA A 101 5.20 -24.13 1.73
N VAL A 102 5.99 -23.99 2.80
CA VAL A 102 7.40 -24.37 2.82
C VAL A 102 7.56 -25.86 2.55
N GLN A 103 6.81 -26.72 3.26
CA GLN A 103 6.89 -28.16 3.08
C GLN A 103 6.52 -28.61 1.66
N ARG A 104 5.42 -28.08 1.10
CA ARG A 104 5.05 -28.36 -0.29
C ARG A 104 6.13 -27.92 -1.28
N ARG A 105 6.75 -26.77 -1.06
CA ARG A 105 7.83 -26.29 -1.92
C ARG A 105 9.09 -27.17 -1.83
N LEU A 106 9.40 -27.68 -0.64
CA LEU A 106 10.51 -28.62 -0.45
C LEU A 106 10.25 -29.97 -1.12
N GLN A 107 9.03 -30.49 -1.00
CA GLN A 107 8.63 -31.73 -1.68
C GLN A 107 8.70 -31.60 -3.21
N ALA A 108 8.16 -30.51 -3.77
CA ALA A 108 8.22 -30.27 -5.21
C ALA A 108 9.66 -30.09 -5.73
N LEU A 109 10.58 -29.57 -4.91
CA LEU A 109 12.01 -29.48 -5.26
C LEU A 109 12.71 -30.85 -5.20
N GLN A 110 12.24 -31.76 -4.35
CA GLN A 110 12.74 -33.13 -4.28
C GLN A 110 12.26 -33.95 -5.48
N GLU A 111 10.97 -33.87 -5.81
CA GLU A 111 10.39 -34.56 -6.98
C GLU A 111 11.06 -34.13 -8.30
N ASN A 112 11.27 -32.83 -8.51
CA ASN A 112 11.99 -32.34 -9.71
C ASN A 112 13.47 -32.77 -9.75
N ARG A 113 14.08 -33.09 -8.60
CA ARG A 113 15.46 -33.55 -8.56
C ARG A 113 15.53 -35.04 -8.93
N ASP A 114 14.62 -35.83 -8.37
CA ASP A 114 14.56 -37.26 -8.65
C ASP A 114 14.17 -37.54 -10.12
N GLU A 115 13.34 -36.70 -10.75
CA GLU A 115 13.03 -36.78 -12.19
C GLU A 115 14.21 -36.42 -13.12
N ASN A 116 15.16 -35.58 -12.69
CA ASN A 116 16.33 -35.22 -13.50
C ASN A 116 17.50 -36.21 -13.36
N ASP A 117 17.51 -37.05 -12.32
CA ASP A 117 18.54 -38.05 -12.08
C ASP A 117 18.21 -39.40 -12.77
N GLU A 118 17.02 -39.56 -13.38
CA GLU A 118 16.59 -40.77 -14.10
C GLU A 118 16.83 -40.75 -15.63
N ASP A 119 17.34 -39.65 -16.20
CA ASP A 119 17.53 -39.47 -17.66
C ASP A 119 18.98 -39.67 -18.16
N ASP A 120 19.93 -40.08 -17.30
CA ASP A 120 21.37 -40.18 -17.63
C ASP A 120 21.91 -41.63 -17.78
N ASP A 121 21.04 -42.65 -17.85
CA ASP A 121 21.43 -44.05 -18.14
C ASP A 121 20.98 -44.49 -19.55
N ASP A 122 21.76 -44.15 -20.60
CA ASP A 122 21.72 -44.78 -21.94
C ASP A 122 23.13 -44.92 -22.56
#